data_AF-A0A1S1Y994-F1
#
_entry.id   AF-A0A1S1Y994-F1
#
_cell.length_a   1.000
_cell.length_b   1.000
_cell.length_c   1.000
_cell.angle_alpha   90.00
_cell.angle_beta   90.00
_cell.angle_gamma   90.00
#
_symmetry.space_group_name_H-M   'P 1'
#
loop_
_entity.id
_entity.type
_entity.pdbx_description
1 polymer ?
#
loop_
_entity_poly.entity_id
_entity_poly.type
_entity_poly.pdbx_seq_one_letter_code
_entity_poly.pdbx_strand_id
1 'polypeptide(L)'
;MRHISRFKGRRRWGTPWLALAFAAAAQATPSDDSDILARRGQQRPLPTDANQPPTLTLSQPVGGWTSGLQIKVEGTCSDPAADPVVVNINGVRYYVRNVNGGFARAFPAAKGKNTVIAECANAAGVAKASTTVDAVIAPIPLKVVLTSDSDGVYTDLHIYEPDNTHVYWADTNSTSGGIFFLNQNGDNFDQAGYGPYLYVHPAPPVGVFRIDTNYWPGGAVQHTLANLDIILDEGLPSESRRRVQKPLARPGETQTLAYVVIQGNRRPAKIYVPGQDAERDMPAEVRDYIKHEPKREGEDGGGAELGFLPPQDEQALRQVVTDVALLQARKFSPLWETKQRDCAGLVRFAYRTALEPRDAARTAKLGVPAKLNLPPVSEQARQVLPAYPQIWQTGIGNGLPRYGHFADAETLIGYNFRLKSRDLAAARNGDLLVYQKPLINDEPYHLMLFAAGRAENLAVYHNGALGADGQVRVVRIAELLESPDPVWIPRPENPYFLGVYEWNRLRPQNA
;
A
#
# COMPACT_ATOMS: atom_id res chain seq x y z
N MET A 1 50.83 -55.69 -59.40
CA MET A 1 49.82 -54.69 -59.81
C MET A 1 49.01 -54.33 -58.55
N ARG A 2 49.39 -53.39 -57.68
CA ARG A 2 49.37 -51.92 -57.80
C ARG A 2 48.22 -51.37 -58.66
N HIS A 3 47.18 -50.86 -58.01
CA HIS A 3 46.61 -49.55 -58.36
C HIS A 3 46.09 -48.83 -57.12
N ILE A 4 46.31 -47.51 -57.15
CA ILE A 4 46.26 -46.51 -56.07
C ILE A 4 45.08 -45.58 -56.34
N SER A 5 44.36 -45.13 -55.31
CA SER A 5 43.92 -43.71 -55.15
C SER A 5 43.45 -43.49 -53.70
N ARG A 6 44.26 -42.85 -52.84
CA ARG A 6 44.29 -41.42 -52.48
C ARG A 6 42.95 -40.85 -51.98
N PHE A 7 42.81 -40.76 -50.66
CA PHE A 7 42.00 -39.73 -50.00
C PHE A 7 42.89 -38.86 -49.10
N LYS A 8 42.88 -37.56 -49.36
CA LYS A 8 43.60 -36.50 -48.62
C LYS A 8 42.81 -36.15 -47.36
N GLY A 9 43.41 -36.34 -46.18
CA GLY A 9 42.95 -35.72 -44.93
C GLY A 9 43.41 -34.26 -44.86
N ARG A 10 42.46 -33.31 -44.80
CA ARG A 10 42.74 -31.90 -44.49
C ARG A 10 42.62 -31.68 -42.98
N ARG A 11 43.74 -31.28 -42.36
CA ARG A 11 43.81 -30.70 -41.02
C ARG A 11 42.95 -29.43 -40.98
N ARG A 12 42.01 -29.33 -40.05
CA ARG A 12 41.41 -28.05 -39.61
C ARG A 12 42.12 -27.61 -38.34
N TRP A 13 42.75 -26.45 -38.40
CA TRP A 13 43.34 -25.77 -37.26
C TRP A 13 42.23 -25.19 -36.39
N GLY A 14 42.30 -25.45 -35.08
CA GLY A 14 41.40 -24.86 -34.10
C GLY A 14 41.79 -23.41 -33.83
N THR A 15 40.85 -22.50 -34.06
CA THR A 15 40.86 -21.14 -33.50
C THR A 15 40.18 -21.20 -32.13
N PRO A 16 40.84 -20.79 -31.02
CA PRO A 16 40.16 -20.66 -29.74
C PRO A 16 39.26 -19.44 -29.81
N TRP A 17 37.96 -19.65 -29.66
CA TRP A 17 37.03 -18.56 -29.41
C TRP A 17 37.29 -18.03 -27.99
N LEU A 18 37.94 -16.87 -27.91
CA LEU A 18 37.89 -16.05 -26.71
C LEU A 18 36.41 -15.70 -26.47
N ALA A 19 35.78 -16.39 -25.52
CA ALA A 19 34.53 -15.96 -24.94
C ALA A 19 34.82 -14.69 -24.13
N LEU A 20 34.68 -13.52 -24.77
CA LEU A 20 34.48 -12.27 -24.06
C LEU A 20 33.17 -12.43 -23.27
N ALA A 21 33.30 -12.69 -21.96
CA ALA A 21 32.23 -12.48 -21.02
C ALA A 21 31.90 -10.98 -21.05
N PHE A 22 30.89 -10.61 -21.82
CA PHE A 22 30.23 -9.32 -21.66
C PHE A 22 29.65 -9.31 -20.24
N ALA A 23 30.33 -8.63 -19.33
CA ALA A 23 29.69 -8.12 -18.14
C ALA A 23 28.53 -7.24 -18.62
N ALA A 24 27.30 -7.73 -18.48
CA ALA A 24 26.12 -6.94 -18.74
C ALA A 24 26.19 -5.74 -17.79
N ALA A 25 26.65 -4.60 -18.29
CA ALA A 25 26.43 -3.32 -17.65
C ALA A 25 24.91 -3.19 -17.53
N ALA A 26 24.40 -3.28 -16.31
CA ALA A 26 23.01 -3.00 -16.01
C ALA A 26 22.71 -1.60 -16.55
N GLN A 27 22.08 -1.53 -17.72
CA GLN A 27 21.52 -0.28 -18.22
C GLN A 27 20.45 0.11 -17.21
N ALA A 28 20.80 1.08 -16.40
CA ALA A 28 19.97 1.59 -15.33
C ALA A 28 18.74 2.25 -15.93
N THR A 29 17.60 1.55 -15.86
CA THR A 29 16.28 2.13 -16.11
C THR A 29 16.13 3.36 -15.20
N PRO A 30 15.97 4.57 -15.77
CA PRO A 30 15.83 5.80 -15.00
C PRO A 30 14.40 5.97 -14.49
N SER A 31 14.18 6.81 -13.47
CA SER A 31 12.88 6.92 -12.79
C SER A 31 11.75 7.47 -13.67
N ASP A 32 12.11 8.07 -14.81
CA ASP A 32 11.26 8.64 -15.86
C ASP A 32 11.05 7.69 -17.07
N ASP A 33 11.49 6.43 -16.99
CA ASP A 33 11.25 5.43 -18.03
C ASP A 33 9.75 5.22 -18.28
N SER A 34 9.35 5.08 -19.55
CA SER A 34 7.93 4.92 -19.93
C SER A 34 7.24 3.72 -19.28
N ASP A 35 7.96 2.60 -19.05
CA ASP A 35 7.41 1.43 -18.36
C ASP A 35 7.29 1.70 -16.85
N ILE A 36 8.13 2.57 -16.27
CA ILE A 36 8.01 3.01 -14.86
C ILE A 36 6.85 4.02 -14.72
N LEU A 37 6.77 5.04 -15.57
CA LEU A 37 5.70 6.02 -15.57
C LEU A 37 4.32 5.39 -15.80
N ALA A 38 4.23 4.38 -16.68
CA ALA A 38 3.01 3.60 -16.88
C ALA A 38 2.60 2.76 -15.65
N ARG A 39 3.51 2.55 -14.70
CA ARG A 39 3.31 1.78 -13.47
C ARG A 39 3.33 2.61 -12.18
N ARG A 40 3.44 3.95 -12.26
CA ARG A 40 3.22 4.86 -11.12
C ARG A 40 1.75 5.17 -10.95
N GLY A 41 1.29 5.28 -9.71
CA GLY A 41 -0.10 5.65 -9.47
C GLY A 41 -0.44 7.02 -10.03
N GLN A 42 -1.41 7.07 -10.94
CA GLN A 42 -1.96 8.33 -11.44
C GLN A 42 -2.93 8.89 -10.39
N GLN A 43 -2.39 9.56 -9.37
CA GLN A 43 -3.22 10.51 -8.62
C GLN A 43 -3.56 11.65 -9.58
N ARG A 44 -4.82 11.79 -9.98
CA ARG A 44 -5.28 12.95 -10.77
C ARG A 44 -5.18 14.18 -9.86
N PRO A 45 -4.23 15.09 -10.09
CA PRO A 45 -4.23 16.36 -9.37
C PRO A 45 -5.52 17.09 -9.71
N LEU A 46 -6.02 17.92 -8.78
CA LEU A 46 -7.11 18.84 -9.12
C LEU A 46 -6.72 19.65 -10.38
N PRO A 47 -7.63 19.82 -11.35
CA PRO A 47 -7.34 20.58 -12.56
C PRO A 47 -6.84 21.98 -12.20
N THR A 48 -5.60 22.29 -12.56
CA THR A 48 -4.91 23.54 -12.18
C THR A 48 -5.39 24.75 -12.99
N ASP A 49 -6.10 24.52 -14.10
CA ASP A 49 -6.52 25.56 -15.05
C ASP A 49 -7.92 26.16 -14.72
N ALA A 50 -8.50 25.78 -13.59
CA ALA A 50 -9.79 26.30 -13.16
C ALA A 50 -9.68 27.75 -12.70
N ASN A 51 -10.33 28.67 -13.41
CA ASN A 51 -10.34 30.11 -13.10
C ASN A 51 -11.50 30.53 -12.18
N GLN A 52 -12.46 29.64 -11.89
CA GLN A 52 -13.61 29.91 -11.03
C GLN A 52 -14.03 28.65 -10.24
N PRO A 53 -14.54 28.81 -9.00
CA PRO A 53 -15.14 27.71 -8.25
C PRO A 53 -16.30 27.07 -9.04
N PRO A 54 -16.53 25.76 -8.90
CA PRO A 54 -17.64 25.11 -9.58
C PRO A 54 -18.98 25.58 -9.00
N THR A 55 -20.08 25.24 -9.68
CA THR A 55 -21.44 25.26 -9.14
C THR A 55 -21.97 23.84 -9.06
N LEU A 56 -22.70 23.53 -8.00
CA LEU A 56 -23.22 22.20 -7.72
C LEU A 56 -24.73 22.26 -7.48
N THR A 57 -25.48 21.36 -8.11
CA THR A 57 -26.92 21.17 -7.85
C THR A 57 -27.20 19.73 -7.46
N LEU A 58 -28.19 19.52 -6.58
CA LEU A 58 -28.72 18.21 -6.22
C LEU A 58 -30.16 18.10 -6.72
N SER A 59 -30.42 17.13 -7.62
CA SER A 59 -31.76 16.77 -8.08
C SER A 59 -32.39 15.67 -7.23
N GLN A 60 -31.57 14.83 -6.59
CA GLN A 60 -32.01 13.86 -5.60
C GLN A 60 -31.06 13.83 -4.38
N PRO A 61 -31.59 13.57 -3.17
CA PRO A 61 -33.01 13.42 -2.87
C PRO A 61 -33.75 14.77 -2.87
N VAL A 62 -35.00 14.79 -3.34
CA VAL A 62 -35.88 15.98 -3.31
C VAL A 62 -36.30 16.41 -1.89
N GLY A 63 -35.85 15.70 -0.86
CA GLY A 63 -36.25 15.86 0.53
C GLY A 63 -37.57 15.15 0.85
N GLY A 64 -38.13 15.41 2.03
CA GLY A 64 -39.36 14.76 2.50
C GLY A 64 -39.09 13.41 3.16
N TRP A 65 -39.86 12.38 2.81
CA TRP A 65 -39.73 11.04 3.40
C TRP A 65 -39.55 9.94 2.35
N THR A 66 -38.95 8.82 2.74
CA THR A 66 -38.81 7.62 1.90
C THR A 66 -39.06 6.35 2.73
N SER A 67 -39.56 5.30 2.10
CA SER A 67 -39.61 3.93 2.67
C SER A 67 -38.56 3.01 2.06
N GLY A 68 -37.76 3.50 1.11
CA GLY A 68 -36.69 2.75 0.49
C GLY A 68 -35.51 2.54 1.43
N LEU A 69 -34.88 1.36 1.35
CA LEU A 69 -33.63 1.06 2.07
C LEU A 69 -32.43 1.85 1.54
N GLN A 70 -32.57 2.52 0.39
CA GLN A 70 -31.55 3.37 -0.20
C GLN A 70 -32.09 4.76 -0.55
N ILE A 71 -31.21 5.75 -0.46
CA ILE A 71 -31.39 7.13 -0.89
C ILE A 71 -30.55 7.33 -2.14
N LYS A 72 -31.22 7.67 -3.25
CA LYS A 72 -30.53 8.12 -4.46
C LYS A 72 -30.02 9.55 -4.26
N VAL A 73 -28.73 9.75 -4.50
CA VAL A 73 -28.06 11.05 -4.53
C VAL A 73 -27.70 11.32 -5.98
N GLU A 74 -28.24 12.38 -6.55
CA GLU A 74 -28.07 12.73 -7.96
C GLU A 74 -27.97 14.24 -8.11
N GLY A 75 -27.11 14.69 -9.03
CA GLY A 75 -26.89 16.11 -9.24
C GLY A 75 -25.95 16.41 -10.41
N THR A 76 -25.61 17.70 -10.54
CA THR A 76 -24.67 18.19 -11.55
C THR A 76 -23.61 19.09 -10.95
N CYS A 77 -22.37 18.95 -11.41
CA CYS A 77 -21.27 19.87 -11.16
C CYS A 77 -20.87 20.56 -12.48
N SER A 78 -20.71 21.89 -12.45
CA SER A 78 -20.38 22.66 -13.66
C SER A 78 -18.97 22.40 -14.20
N ASP A 79 -18.07 21.91 -13.36
CA ASP A 79 -16.73 21.50 -13.77
C ASP A 79 -16.71 19.99 -14.02
N PRO A 80 -16.64 19.52 -15.28
CA PRO A 80 -16.64 18.10 -15.60
C PRO A 80 -15.32 17.41 -15.23
N ALA A 81 -14.25 18.17 -14.93
CA ALA A 81 -12.96 17.63 -14.53
C ALA A 81 -12.80 17.53 -13.00
N ALA A 82 -13.73 18.11 -12.24
CA ALA A 82 -13.82 17.99 -10.78
C ALA A 82 -14.35 16.59 -10.40
N ASP A 83 -13.49 15.59 -10.46
CA ASP A 83 -13.75 14.19 -10.10
C ASP A 83 -12.78 13.78 -8.97
N PRO A 84 -13.26 13.13 -7.88
CA PRO A 84 -14.64 12.74 -7.60
C PRO A 84 -15.49 13.84 -6.97
N VAL A 85 -16.82 13.68 -7.05
CA VAL A 85 -17.77 14.37 -6.18
C VAL A 85 -17.78 13.68 -4.82
N VAL A 86 -17.58 14.46 -3.75
CA VAL A 86 -17.60 13.94 -2.38
C VAL A 86 -19.03 14.00 -1.85
N VAL A 87 -19.59 12.86 -1.48
CA VAL A 87 -20.93 12.77 -0.88
C VAL A 87 -20.77 12.37 0.59
N ASN A 88 -21.31 13.15 1.51
CA ASN A 88 -21.38 12.83 2.93
C ASN A 88 -22.82 12.52 3.32
N ILE A 89 -23.07 11.33 3.88
CA ILE A 89 -24.37 10.94 4.42
C ILE A 89 -24.18 10.60 5.88
N ASN A 90 -24.83 11.38 6.76
CA ASN A 90 -24.76 11.21 8.21
C ASN A 90 -23.32 11.12 8.78
N GLY A 91 -22.35 11.82 8.18
CA GLY A 91 -20.95 11.80 8.60
C GLY A 91 -20.07 10.74 7.91
N VAL A 92 -20.65 9.82 7.13
CA VAL A 92 -19.90 8.87 6.31
C VAL A 92 -19.58 9.52 4.97
N ARG A 93 -18.31 9.49 4.57
CA ARG A 93 -17.85 10.08 3.31
C ARG A 93 -17.81 9.00 2.22
N TYR A 94 -18.34 9.34 1.07
CA TYR A 94 -18.38 8.55 -0.15
C TYR A 94 -17.80 9.38 -1.30
N TYR A 95 -17.28 8.70 -2.31
CA TYR A 95 -16.80 9.31 -3.54
C TYR A 95 -17.64 8.82 -4.71
N VAL A 96 -18.15 9.75 -5.52
CA VAL A 96 -19.00 9.46 -6.68
C VAL A 96 -18.35 10.06 -7.92
N ARG A 97 -18.34 9.30 -9.01
CA ARG A 97 -17.76 9.76 -10.25
C ARG A 97 -18.54 10.93 -10.83
N ASN A 98 -17.79 11.94 -11.24
CA ASN A 98 -18.27 13.02 -12.08
C ASN A 98 -18.11 12.59 -13.55
N VAL A 99 -19.22 12.23 -14.19
CA VAL A 99 -19.26 11.84 -15.60
C VAL A 99 -19.80 13.00 -16.40
N ASN A 100 -18.91 13.75 -17.04
CA ASN A 100 -19.25 14.91 -17.88
C ASN A 100 -20.14 15.96 -17.17
N GLY A 101 -19.87 16.22 -15.89
CA GLY A 101 -20.62 17.18 -15.07
C GLY A 101 -21.85 16.57 -14.38
N GLY A 102 -22.18 15.30 -14.60
CA GLY A 102 -23.27 14.60 -13.90
C GLY A 102 -22.75 13.58 -12.89
N PHE A 103 -23.47 13.39 -11.78
CA PHE A 103 -23.19 12.31 -10.83
C PHE A 103 -24.50 11.74 -10.29
N ALA A 104 -24.55 10.42 -10.10
CA ALA A 104 -25.73 9.73 -9.58
C ALA A 104 -25.32 8.43 -8.88
N ARG A 105 -25.81 8.20 -7.67
CA ARG A 105 -25.61 6.93 -6.95
C ARG A 105 -26.61 6.73 -5.82
N ALA A 106 -26.97 5.48 -5.54
CA ALA A 106 -27.81 5.12 -4.40
C ALA A 106 -26.98 4.62 -3.21
N PHE A 107 -27.36 5.02 -2.00
CA PHE A 107 -26.68 4.70 -0.75
C PHE A 107 -27.68 4.25 0.31
N PRO A 108 -27.36 3.30 1.21
CA PRO A 108 -28.30 2.88 2.23
C PRO A 108 -28.70 3.98 3.21
N ALA A 109 -30.01 4.06 3.38
CA ALA A 109 -30.63 4.92 4.36
C ALA A 109 -30.32 4.45 5.79
N ALA A 110 -30.36 5.39 6.73
CA ALA A 110 -30.52 5.13 8.15
C ALA A 110 -31.98 5.36 8.55
N LYS A 111 -32.47 4.70 9.59
CA LYS A 111 -33.81 4.99 10.10
C LYS A 111 -33.88 6.44 10.59
N GLY A 112 -34.95 7.15 10.21
CA GLY A 112 -35.15 8.54 10.57
C GLY A 112 -34.40 9.50 9.66
N LYS A 113 -33.91 10.61 10.21
CA LYS A 113 -33.34 11.71 9.43
C LYS A 113 -32.00 11.34 8.80
N ASN A 114 -31.91 11.44 7.48
CA ASN A 114 -30.67 11.34 6.73
C ASN A 114 -30.29 12.71 6.18
N THR A 115 -29.07 13.15 6.48
CA THR A 115 -28.52 14.41 5.96
C THR A 115 -27.52 14.09 4.86
N VAL A 116 -27.81 14.52 3.64
CA VAL A 116 -26.96 14.35 2.46
C VAL A 116 -26.30 15.67 2.14
N ILE A 117 -24.99 15.65 2.01
CA ILE A 117 -24.17 16.78 1.58
C ILE A 117 -23.33 16.32 0.40
N ALA A 118 -23.41 17.00 -0.73
CA ALA A 118 -22.50 16.79 -1.86
C ALA A 118 -21.54 17.98 -1.99
N GLU A 119 -20.30 17.71 -2.34
CA GLU A 119 -19.22 18.68 -2.53
C GLU A 119 -18.51 18.39 -3.85
N CYS A 120 -18.33 19.43 -4.67
CA CYS A 120 -17.54 19.39 -5.90
C CYS A 120 -16.43 20.42 -5.80
N ALA A 121 -15.19 20.04 -6.10
CA ALA A 121 -14.01 20.86 -5.85
C ALA A 121 -13.09 20.92 -7.06
N ASN A 122 -12.52 22.10 -7.34
CA ASN A 122 -11.42 22.30 -8.28
C ASN A 122 -10.37 23.22 -7.65
N ALA A 123 -9.32 23.60 -8.40
CA ALA A 123 -8.26 24.46 -7.88
C ALA A 123 -8.74 25.86 -7.44
N ALA A 124 -9.87 26.35 -7.94
CA ALA A 124 -10.41 27.67 -7.61
C ALA A 124 -11.36 27.68 -6.39
N GLY A 125 -11.90 26.52 -5.99
CA GLY A 125 -12.73 26.43 -4.79
C GLY A 125 -13.63 25.20 -4.72
N VAL A 126 -14.54 25.21 -3.75
CA VAL A 126 -15.48 24.11 -3.45
C VAL A 126 -16.92 24.61 -3.53
N ALA A 127 -17.75 23.89 -4.27
CA ALA A 127 -19.20 24.02 -4.29
C ALA A 127 -19.84 22.97 -3.40
N LYS A 128 -20.94 23.33 -2.73
CA LYS A 128 -21.65 22.45 -1.79
C LYS A 128 -23.14 22.56 -1.96
N ALA A 129 -23.82 21.42 -1.89
CA ALA A 129 -25.27 21.31 -1.88
C ALA A 129 -25.68 20.32 -0.80
N SER A 130 -26.81 20.56 -0.13
CA SER A 130 -27.28 19.69 0.93
C SER A 130 -28.79 19.56 0.93
N THR A 131 -29.26 18.41 1.36
CA THR A 131 -30.68 18.07 1.48
C THR A 131 -30.88 17.06 2.61
N THR A 132 -32.09 16.95 3.11
CA THR A 132 -32.44 16.01 4.19
C THR A 132 -33.66 15.20 3.80
N VAL A 133 -33.63 13.91 4.08
CA VAL A 133 -34.75 12.99 3.85
C VAL A 133 -34.97 12.10 5.07
N ASP A 134 -36.20 11.96 5.51
CA ASP A 134 -36.59 11.08 6.61
C ASP A 134 -36.95 9.68 6.09
N ALA A 135 -36.15 8.67 6.43
CA ALA A 135 -36.41 7.29 6.02
C ALA A 135 -37.25 6.55 7.07
N VAL A 136 -38.45 6.14 6.67
CA VAL A 136 -39.39 5.35 7.45
C VAL A 136 -39.12 3.88 7.18
N ILE A 137 -38.00 3.39 7.70
CA ILE A 137 -37.54 2.01 7.57
C ILE A 137 -37.30 1.37 8.94
N ALA A 138 -37.23 0.04 8.98
CA ALA A 138 -36.73 -0.66 10.15
C ALA A 138 -35.27 -0.26 10.44
N PRO A 139 -34.83 -0.22 11.71
CA PRO A 139 -33.43 0.04 12.03
C PRO A 139 -32.52 -0.98 11.35
N ILE A 140 -31.30 -0.55 11.03
CA ILE A 140 -30.24 -1.39 10.48
C ILE A 140 -29.12 -1.44 11.54
N PRO A 141 -29.06 -2.50 12.38
CA PRO A 141 -28.16 -2.56 13.52
C PRO A 141 -26.67 -2.62 13.17
N LEU A 142 -26.30 -3.13 12.00
CA LEU A 142 -24.90 -3.16 11.55
C LEU A 142 -24.81 -2.62 10.12
N LYS A 143 -23.94 -1.64 9.93
CA LYS A 143 -23.57 -1.08 8.63
C LYS A 143 -22.06 -0.95 8.57
N VAL A 144 -21.47 -1.44 7.48
CA VAL A 144 -20.03 -1.47 7.26
C VAL A 144 -19.75 -0.90 5.89
N VAL A 145 -19.03 0.23 5.83
CA VAL A 145 -18.71 0.96 4.61
C VAL A 145 -17.19 0.95 4.42
N LEU A 146 -16.72 0.38 3.33
CA LEU A 146 -15.31 0.46 2.94
C LEU A 146 -15.15 1.43 1.77
N THR A 147 -14.29 2.43 1.94
CA THR A 147 -13.89 3.37 0.88
C THR A 147 -12.37 3.46 0.79
N SER A 148 -11.90 3.96 -0.34
CA SER A 148 -10.49 4.17 -0.65
C SER A 148 -10.27 5.61 -1.08
N ASP A 149 -9.11 6.15 -0.79
CA ASP A 149 -8.72 7.53 -1.14
C ASP A 149 -8.03 7.64 -2.51
N SER A 150 -7.73 6.51 -3.15
CA SER A 150 -7.06 6.46 -4.44
C SER A 150 -8.03 6.07 -5.56
N ASP A 151 -7.84 6.71 -6.72
CA ASP A 151 -8.45 6.27 -7.96
C ASP A 151 -7.75 4.99 -8.48
N GLY A 152 -8.44 4.14 -9.23
CA GLY A 152 -7.81 3.04 -9.94
C GLY A 152 -7.31 1.89 -9.06
N VAL A 153 -7.77 1.79 -7.82
CA VAL A 153 -7.52 0.65 -6.92
C VAL A 153 -8.78 -0.21 -6.77
N TYR A 154 -8.58 -1.52 -6.60
CA TYR A 154 -9.61 -2.42 -6.11
C TYR A 154 -9.37 -2.64 -4.62
N THR A 155 -10.36 -2.30 -3.82
CA THR A 155 -10.37 -2.58 -2.37
C THR A 155 -11.67 -3.27 -2.05
N ASP A 156 -11.63 -4.60 -2.06
CA ASP A 156 -12.81 -5.41 -1.89
C ASP A 156 -13.11 -5.59 -0.40
N LEU A 157 -14.40 -5.49 -0.05
CA LEU A 157 -14.88 -5.76 1.30
C LEU A 157 -15.19 -7.25 1.43
N HIS A 158 -14.61 -7.89 2.44
CA HIS A 158 -14.90 -9.27 2.81
C HIS A 158 -15.46 -9.31 4.22
N ILE A 159 -16.64 -9.92 4.36
CA ILE A 159 -17.32 -10.11 5.64
C ILE A 159 -17.34 -11.60 5.93
N TYR A 160 -16.78 -12.01 7.05
CA TYR A 160 -16.98 -13.35 7.60
C TYR A 160 -17.99 -13.24 8.74
N GLU A 161 -19.13 -13.88 8.56
CA GLU A 161 -20.24 -13.88 9.52
C GLU A 161 -19.98 -14.90 10.64
N PRO A 162 -20.73 -14.85 11.77
CA PRO A 162 -20.52 -15.76 12.91
C PRO A 162 -20.63 -17.25 12.59
N ASP A 163 -21.35 -17.62 11.54
CA ASP A 163 -21.47 -19.00 11.05
C ASP A 163 -20.37 -19.38 10.04
N ASN A 164 -19.36 -18.53 9.89
CA ASN A 164 -18.27 -18.61 8.90
C ASN A 164 -18.68 -18.40 7.44
N THR A 165 -19.90 -17.91 7.19
CA THR A 165 -20.28 -17.50 5.83
C THR A 165 -19.40 -16.34 5.39
N HIS A 166 -18.81 -16.46 4.20
CA HIS A 166 -17.93 -15.46 3.60
C HIS A 166 -18.71 -14.67 2.54
N VAL A 167 -19.05 -13.43 2.85
CA VAL A 167 -19.80 -12.52 1.99
C VAL A 167 -18.86 -11.48 1.40
N TYR A 168 -18.78 -11.42 0.08
CA TYR A 168 -17.89 -10.51 -0.65
C TYR A 168 -18.42 -10.26 -2.06
N TRP A 169 -17.67 -9.52 -2.88
CA TRP A 169 -18.14 -9.10 -4.21
C TRP A 169 -18.50 -10.26 -5.15
N ALA A 170 -17.82 -11.40 -5.07
CA ALA A 170 -18.08 -12.55 -5.96
C ALA A 170 -19.14 -13.51 -5.39
N ASP A 171 -19.34 -13.52 -4.08
CA ASP A 171 -20.43 -14.22 -3.41
C ASP A 171 -21.10 -13.30 -2.38
N THR A 172 -22.16 -12.63 -2.82
CA THR A 172 -22.90 -11.68 -1.98
C THR A 172 -23.95 -12.35 -1.09
N ASN A 173 -24.01 -13.69 -1.08
CA ASN A 173 -25.05 -14.42 -0.36
C ASN A 173 -24.72 -14.54 1.13
N SER A 174 -25.53 -13.88 1.97
CA SER A 174 -25.50 -14.07 3.42
C SER A 174 -26.57 -15.08 3.83
N THR A 175 -26.15 -16.16 4.50
CA THR A 175 -27.06 -17.15 5.11
C THR A 175 -27.79 -16.58 6.32
N SER A 176 -27.16 -15.62 7.02
CA SER A 176 -27.72 -15.00 8.22
C SER A 176 -28.61 -13.79 7.94
N GLY A 177 -28.70 -13.34 6.69
CA GLY A 177 -29.62 -12.28 6.23
C GLY A 177 -28.98 -10.90 6.12
N GLY A 178 -27.66 -10.83 6.05
CA GLY A 178 -26.90 -9.66 5.61
C GLY A 178 -27.15 -9.32 4.14
N ILE A 179 -26.91 -8.06 3.79
CA ILE A 179 -27.12 -7.52 2.45
C ILE A 179 -25.83 -6.83 2.03
N PHE A 180 -25.18 -7.35 0.99
CA PHE A 180 -24.00 -6.76 0.38
C PHE A 180 -24.42 -5.93 -0.84
N PHE A 181 -23.98 -4.67 -0.89
CA PHE A 181 -24.22 -3.79 -2.03
C PHE A 181 -22.96 -3.71 -2.88
N LEU A 182 -23.06 -4.21 -4.10
CA LEU A 182 -22.00 -4.10 -5.11
C LEU A 182 -21.82 -2.65 -5.55
N ASN A 183 -20.59 -2.32 -5.92
CA ASN A 183 -20.20 -1.01 -6.44
C ASN A 183 -20.67 -0.82 -7.90
N GLN A 184 -21.99 -0.85 -8.13
CA GLN A 184 -22.57 -0.72 -9.48
C GLN A 184 -22.56 0.74 -9.97
N ASN A 185 -21.84 1.00 -11.06
CA ASN A 185 -21.95 2.23 -11.85
C ASN A 185 -22.50 1.87 -13.24
N GLY A 186 -23.81 1.98 -13.41
CA GLY A 186 -24.50 1.45 -14.59
C GLY A 186 -24.49 -0.08 -14.59
N ASP A 187 -24.10 -0.71 -15.69
CA ASP A 187 -24.12 -2.17 -15.85
C ASP A 187 -22.83 -2.87 -15.37
N ASN A 188 -21.80 -2.11 -14.96
CA ASN A 188 -20.52 -2.66 -14.49
C ASN A 188 -20.36 -2.45 -12.97
N PHE A 189 -20.04 -3.53 -12.26
CA PHE A 189 -19.79 -3.57 -10.82
C PHE A 189 -18.30 -3.73 -10.46
N ASP A 190 -17.47 -4.07 -11.44
CA ASP A 190 -16.04 -4.34 -11.31
C ASP A 190 -15.25 -3.15 -11.90
N GLN A 191 -15.27 -2.02 -11.19
CA GLN A 191 -14.54 -0.81 -11.56
C GLN A 191 -13.58 -0.41 -10.44
N ALA A 192 -12.31 -0.30 -10.79
CA ALA A 192 -11.30 0.28 -9.91
C ALA A 192 -11.64 1.74 -9.56
N GLY A 193 -11.43 2.12 -8.31
CA GLY A 193 -11.72 3.45 -7.82
C GLY A 193 -11.88 3.52 -6.31
N TYR A 194 -12.58 4.55 -5.84
CA TYR A 194 -12.67 4.91 -4.44
C TYR A 194 -13.60 4.01 -3.57
N GLY A 195 -14.12 2.90 -4.11
CA GLY A 195 -15.31 2.24 -3.56
C GLY A 195 -16.58 3.10 -3.71
N PRO A 196 -17.60 2.98 -2.84
CA PRO A 196 -17.70 2.09 -1.69
C PRO A 196 -18.09 0.65 -2.03
N TYR A 197 -17.57 -0.27 -1.21
CA TYR A 197 -18.18 -1.57 -0.96
C TYR A 197 -18.87 -1.53 0.38
N LEU A 198 -20.06 -2.11 0.45
CA LEU A 198 -20.95 -1.87 1.57
C LEU A 198 -21.67 -3.14 1.97
N TYR A 199 -21.74 -3.37 3.27
CA TYR A 199 -22.52 -4.43 3.85
C TYR A 199 -23.42 -3.86 4.95
N VAL A 200 -24.67 -4.31 4.98
CA VAL A 200 -25.59 -4.03 6.08
C VAL A 200 -26.21 -5.31 6.59
N HIS A 201 -26.55 -5.34 7.87
CA HIS A 201 -27.26 -6.46 8.46
C HIS A 201 -28.45 -5.97 9.30
N PRO A 202 -29.70 -6.23 8.86
CA PRO A 202 -30.91 -5.81 9.58
C PRO A 202 -31.17 -6.54 10.90
N ALA A 203 -30.62 -7.75 11.07
CA ALA A 203 -30.80 -8.59 12.24
C ALA A 203 -29.56 -9.48 12.48
N PRO A 204 -28.39 -8.89 12.81
CA PRO A 204 -27.15 -9.65 12.88
C PRO A 204 -27.19 -10.72 13.99
N PRO A 205 -26.82 -11.97 13.71
CA PRO A 205 -26.73 -13.02 14.73
C PRO A 205 -25.68 -12.69 15.79
N VAL A 206 -25.86 -13.28 16.98
CA VAL A 206 -24.88 -13.22 18.06
C VAL A 206 -23.60 -13.94 17.63
N GLY A 207 -22.45 -13.29 17.83
CA GLY A 207 -21.15 -13.86 17.53
C GLY A 207 -20.18 -12.82 16.97
N VAL A 208 -19.11 -13.30 16.35
CA VAL A 208 -18.02 -12.45 15.82
C VAL A 208 -18.18 -12.33 14.31
N PHE A 209 -18.30 -11.09 13.84
CA PHE A 209 -18.07 -10.74 12.44
C PHE A 209 -16.61 -10.34 12.28
N ARG A 210 -15.90 -10.90 11.30
CA ARG A 210 -14.57 -10.44 10.89
C ARG A 210 -14.70 -9.67 9.59
N ILE A 211 -14.11 -8.47 9.58
CA ILE A 211 -14.17 -7.54 8.44
C ILE A 211 -12.77 -7.40 7.88
N ASP A 212 -12.61 -7.88 6.65
CA ASP A 212 -11.36 -7.87 5.91
C ASP A 212 -11.46 -6.97 4.68
N THR A 213 -10.30 -6.53 4.21
CA THR A 213 -10.15 -5.90 2.90
C THR A 213 -9.11 -6.63 2.08
N ASN A 214 -9.45 -6.94 0.83
CA ASN A 214 -8.48 -7.41 -0.17
C ASN A 214 -8.13 -6.23 -1.07
N TYR A 215 -6.83 -6.03 -1.33
CA TYR A 215 -6.34 -4.94 -2.14
C TYR A 215 -5.65 -5.44 -3.40
N TRP A 216 -6.13 -4.99 -4.56
CA TRP A 216 -5.52 -5.20 -5.85
C TRP A 216 -5.37 -3.87 -6.60
N PRO A 217 -4.18 -3.47 -7.07
CA PRO A 217 -4.04 -2.29 -7.90
C PRO A 217 -4.68 -2.54 -9.27
N GLY A 218 -5.49 -1.61 -9.77
CA GLY A 218 -6.07 -1.69 -11.12
C GLY A 218 -5.08 -1.39 -12.25
N GLY A 219 -3.78 -1.33 -11.95
CA GLY A 219 -2.70 -1.02 -12.89
C GLY A 219 -1.35 -0.92 -12.20
N ALA A 220 -0.65 0.20 -12.42
CA ALA A 220 0.41 0.72 -11.57
C ALA A 220 0.19 0.45 -10.08
N VAL A 221 1.23 0.11 -9.31
CA VAL A 221 1.09 0.01 -7.84
C VAL A 221 0.65 1.38 -7.35
N GLN A 222 -0.53 1.47 -6.75
CA GLN A 222 -1.03 2.70 -6.12
C GLN A 222 -1.38 2.39 -4.68
N HIS A 223 -0.61 2.85 -3.70
CA HIS A 223 -1.13 2.64 -2.34
C HIS A 223 -2.45 3.39 -2.16
N THR A 224 -3.26 2.88 -1.25
CA THR A 224 -4.47 3.55 -0.83
C THR A 224 -4.63 3.45 0.66
N LEU A 225 -5.28 4.44 1.25
CA LEU A 225 -5.82 4.36 2.58
C LEU A 225 -7.21 3.74 2.49
N ALA A 226 -7.34 2.51 2.96
CA ALA A 226 -8.65 1.95 3.23
C ALA A 226 -9.27 2.65 4.43
N ASN A 227 -10.47 3.18 4.25
CA ASN A 227 -11.29 3.83 5.26
C ASN A 227 -12.53 2.97 5.48
N LEU A 228 -12.57 2.29 6.63
CA LEU A 228 -13.69 1.48 7.06
C LEU A 228 -14.51 2.24 8.11
N ASP A 229 -15.76 2.55 7.79
CA ASP A 229 -16.75 3.05 8.74
C ASP A 229 -17.66 1.90 9.19
N ILE A 230 -17.58 1.56 10.48
CA ILE A 230 -18.48 0.61 11.15
C ILE A 230 -19.48 1.42 11.95
N ILE A 231 -20.77 1.25 11.64
CA ILE A 231 -21.86 1.96 12.27
C ILE A 231 -22.82 0.92 12.86
N LEU A 232 -23.05 1.03 14.15
CA LEU A 232 -23.97 0.21 14.91
C LEU A 232 -25.20 1.04 15.27
N ASP A 233 -26.38 0.44 15.15
CA ASP A 233 -27.65 1.04 15.56
C ASP A 233 -27.91 2.46 15.01
N GLU A 234 -27.62 2.69 13.72
CA GLU A 234 -27.73 4.02 13.11
C GLU A 234 -29.16 4.60 13.22
N GLY A 235 -29.26 5.83 13.72
CA GLY A 235 -30.52 6.53 13.97
C GLY A 235 -31.21 6.15 15.28
N LEU A 236 -30.58 5.34 16.14
CA LEU A 236 -31.08 4.97 17.46
C LEU A 236 -30.26 5.62 18.59
N PRO A 237 -30.82 5.72 19.82
CA PRO A 237 -30.06 6.23 20.97
C PRO A 237 -28.82 5.40 21.35
N SER A 238 -28.74 4.15 20.89
CA SER A 238 -27.59 3.24 21.09
C SER A 238 -26.54 3.34 19.97
N GLU A 239 -26.69 4.29 19.05
CA GLU A 239 -25.79 4.44 17.91
C GLU A 239 -24.33 4.54 18.33
N SER A 240 -23.47 3.76 17.66
CA SER A 240 -22.02 3.78 17.86
C SER A 240 -21.31 3.73 16.52
N ARG A 241 -20.26 4.53 16.36
CA ARG A 241 -19.48 4.62 15.11
C ARG A 241 -18.00 4.40 15.39
N ARG A 242 -17.34 3.63 14.54
CA ARG A 242 -15.89 3.46 14.54
C ARG A 242 -15.37 3.61 13.13
N ARG A 243 -14.49 4.59 12.93
CA ARG A 243 -13.67 4.70 11.73
C ARG A 243 -12.33 4.00 11.96
N VAL A 244 -11.95 3.16 11.00
CA VAL A 244 -10.65 2.49 10.92
C VAL A 244 -9.98 2.94 9.63
N GLN A 245 -8.71 3.34 9.72
CA GLN A 245 -7.92 3.74 8.57
C GLN A 245 -6.70 2.85 8.49
N LYS A 246 -6.52 2.16 7.37
CA LYS A 246 -5.42 1.22 7.19
C LYS A 246 -4.75 1.42 5.83
N PRO A 247 -3.44 1.68 5.79
CA PRO A 247 -2.73 1.79 4.52
C PRO A 247 -2.64 0.40 3.88
N LEU A 248 -3.03 0.32 2.61
CA LEU A 248 -2.90 -0.85 1.75
C LEU A 248 -1.90 -0.53 0.65
N ALA A 249 -0.89 -1.38 0.55
CA ALA A 249 0.31 -1.15 -0.23
C ALA A 249 0.70 -2.37 -1.07
N ARG A 250 0.34 -3.58 -0.66
CA ARG A 250 0.80 -4.81 -1.31
C ARG A 250 -0.28 -5.43 -2.18
N PRO A 251 -0.06 -5.53 -3.50
CA PRO A 251 -1.02 -6.17 -4.39
C PRO A 251 -1.32 -7.62 -3.99
N GLY A 252 -2.61 -7.92 -3.85
CA GLY A 252 -3.12 -9.21 -3.37
C GLY A 252 -3.04 -9.39 -1.86
N GLU A 253 -2.80 -8.33 -1.08
CA GLU A 253 -2.89 -8.45 0.36
C GLU A 253 -4.32 -8.42 0.85
N THR A 254 -4.64 -9.39 1.70
CA THR A 254 -5.86 -9.39 2.50
C THR A 254 -5.49 -9.00 3.92
N GLN A 255 -6.12 -7.95 4.45
CA GLN A 255 -5.91 -7.49 5.80
C GLN A 255 -7.21 -7.45 6.58
N THR A 256 -7.18 -7.99 7.81
CA THR A 256 -8.26 -7.79 8.77
C THR A 256 -8.25 -6.35 9.28
N LEU A 257 -9.37 -5.67 9.13
CA LEU A 257 -9.58 -4.28 9.55
C LEU A 257 -10.23 -4.21 10.92
N ALA A 258 -11.21 -5.09 11.21
CA ALA A 258 -11.89 -5.10 12.49
C ALA A 258 -12.61 -6.43 12.75
N TYR A 259 -12.89 -6.66 14.04
CA TYR A 259 -13.84 -7.65 14.51
C TYR A 259 -15.00 -6.94 15.19
N VAL A 260 -16.24 -7.32 14.87
CA VAL A 260 -17.46 -6.81 15.49
C VAL A 260 -18.15 -7.95 16.24
N VAL A 261 -18.29 -7.80 17.55
CA VAL A 261 -18.94 -8.80 18.41
C VAL A 261 -20.36 -8.37 18.67
N ILE A 262 -21.31 -9.09 18.08
CA ILE A 262 -22.73 -8.95 18.37
C ILE A 262 -23.06 -9.81 19.58
N GLN A 263 -23.65 -9.20 20.61
CA GLN A 263 -23.89 -9.86 21.88
C GLN A 263 -25.37 -10.14 22.09
N GLY A 264 -25.68 -11.27 22.74
CA GLY A 264 -27.04 -11.60 23.15
C GLY A 264 -27.57 -10.67 24.24
N ASN A 265 -28.86 -10.81 24.54
CA ASN A 265 -29.53 -10.11 25.66
C ASN A 265 -29.48 -8.58 25.58
N ARG A 266 -29.54 -8.01 24.37
CA ARG A 266 -29.54 -6.55 24.11
C ARG A 266 -28.32 -5.82 24.71
N ARG A 267 -27.20 -6.52 24.85
CA ARG A 267 -25.94 -5.89 25.23
C ARG A 267 -25.38 -5.13 24.02
N PRO A 268 -24.73 -3.97 24.24
CA PRO A 268 -24.13 -3.22 23.14
C PRO A 268 -23.05 -4.07 22.45
N ALA A 269 -23.02 -4.01 21.12
CA ALA A 269 -21.97 -4.67 20.36
C ALA A 269 -20.59 -4.05 20.66
N LYS A 270 -19.55 -4.86 20.51
CA LYS A 270 -18.16 -4.44 20.71
C LYS A 270 -17.43 -4.41 19.38
N ILE A 271 -16.52 -3.46 19.21
CA ILE A 271 -15.64 -3.39 18.05
C ILE A 271 -14.21 -3.54 18.56
N TYR A 272 -13.43 -4.38 17.90
CA TYR A 272 -12.00 -4.54 18.15
C TYR A 272 -11.23 -4.35 16.85
N VAL A 273 -10.24 -3.47 16.86
CA VAL A 273 -9.45 -3.07 15.70
C VAL A 273 -8.00 -3.54 15.90
N PRO A 274 -7.56 -4.60 15.21
CA PRO A 274 -6.20 -5.10 15.34
C PRO A 274 -5.15 -4.03 15.03
N GLY A 275 -4.14 -3.90 15.89
CA GLY A 275 -3.07 -2.91 15.77
C GLY A 275 -3.44 -1.48 16.18
N GLN A 276 -4.72 -1.18 16.41
CA GLN A 276 -5.16 0.10 16.97
C GLN A 276 -5.62 -0.03 18.43
N ASP A 277 -6.35 -1.09 18.76
CA ASP A 277 -6.79 -1.38 20.13
C ASP A 277 -5.76 -2.29 20.82
N ALA A 278 -5.53 -2.08 22.12
CA ALA A 278 -4.56 -2.89 22.86
C ALA A 278 -5.02 -4.35 22.96
N GLU A 279 -4.08 -5.29 22.84
CA GLU A 279 -4.39 -6.73 22.83
C GLU A 279 -5.08 -7.21 24.12
N ARG A 280 -4.75 -6.59 25.27
CA ARG A 280 -5.41 -6.86 26.55
C ARG A 280 -6.92 -6.54 26.53
N ASP A 281 -7.33 -5.59 25.70
CA ASP A 281 -8.71 -5.12 25.57
C ASP A 281 -9.52 -5.94 24.55
N MET A 282 -8.87 -6.91 23.88
CA MET A 282 -9.52 -7.82 22.95
C MET A 282 -10.67 -8.59 23.63
N PRO A 283 -11.88 -8.61 23.07
CA PRO A 283 -12.99 -9.42 23.61
C PRO A 283 -12.64 -10.90 23.66
N ALA A 284 -13.20 -11.62 24.65
CA ALA A 284 -12.97 -13.06 24.78
C ALA A 284 -13.50 -13.84 23.56
N GLU A 285 -14.60 -13.37 23.00
CA GLU A 285 -15.23 -13.90 21.79
C GLU A 285 -14.28 -13.81 20.58
N VAL A 286 -13.56 -12.69 20.43
CA VAL A 286 -12.58 -12.50 19.36
C VAL A 286 -11.35 -13.39 19.56
N ARG A 287 -10.84 -13.48 20.80
CA ARG A 287 -9.72 -14.40 21.13
C ARG A 287 -10.05 -15.85 20.80
N ASP A 288 -11.29 -16.27 21.01
CA ASP A 288 -11.71 -17.63 20.70
C ASP A 288 -11.92 -17.85 19.20
N TYR A 289 -12.50 -16.86 18.51
CA TYR A 289 -12.67 -16.86 17.06
C TYR A 289 -11.33 -16.99 16.32
N ILE A 290 -10.32 -16.19 16.68
CA ILE A 290 -9.01 -16.17 16.02
C ILE A 290 -8.32 -17.55 16.02
N LYS A 291 -8.56 -18.39 17.04
CA LYS A 291 -7.98 -19.74 17.10
C LYS A 291 -8.49 -20.67 15.99
N HIS A 292 -9.65 -20.37 15.43
CA HIS A 292 -10.34 -21.21 14.46
C HIS A 292 -10.82 -20.39 13.25
N GLU A 293 -10.24 -19.21 13.02
CA GLU A 293 -10.73 -18.30 11.99
C GLU A 293 -10.56 -18.93 10.59
N PRO A 294 -11.52 -18.73 9.68
CA PRO A 294 -11.37 -19.13 8.29
C PRO A 294 -10.17 -18.40 7.67
N LYS A 295 -9.50 -19.09 6.75
CA LYS A 295 -8.37 -18.53 6.01
C LYS A 295 -8.81 -17.29 5.21
N ARG A 296 -7.89 -16.35 5.04
CA ARG A 296 -8.07 -15.21 4.14
C ARG A 296 -8.09 -15.70 2.70
N GLU A 297 -8.85 -15.02 1.86
CA GLU A 297 -8.69 -15.16 0.42
C GLU A 297 -7.23 -14.86 0.02
N GLY A 298 -6.63 -15.74 -0.79
CA GLY A 298 -5.22 -15.65 -1.20
C GLY A 298 -4.21 -16.35 -0.29
N GLU A 299 -4.60 -16.82 0.92
CA GLU A 299 -3.72 -17.62 1.79
C GLU A 299 -3.53 -19.07 1.31
N ASP A 300 -4.39 -19.55 0.39
CA ASP A 300 -4.28 -20.88 -0.22
C ASP A 300 -3.38 -20.85 -1.47
N GLY A 301 -2.06 -21.05 -1.28
CA GLY A 301 -1.18 -21.62 -2.30
C GLY A 301 -0.39 -20.69 -3.24
N GLY A 302 -0.39 -19.37 -3.02
CA GLY A 302 0.37 -18.40 -3.85
C GLY A 302 1.65 -17.84 -3.22
N GLY A 303 1.84 -18.05 -1.92
CA GLY A 303 3.10 -17.71 -1.26
C GLY A 303 4.14 -18.74 -1.61
N ALA A 304 4.88 -18.57 -2.71
CA ALA A 304 6.21 -19.17 -2.80
C ALA A 304 6.90 -18.83 -1.48
N GLU A 305 7.20 -19.85 -0.65
CA GLU A 305 7.91 -19.69 0.62
C GLU A 305 9.01 -18.66 0.37
N LEU A 306 8.84 -17.45 0.91
CA LEU A 306 9.85 -16.41 0.73
C LEU A 306 11.10 -16.96 1.41
N GLY A 307 12.07 -17.40 0.61
CA GLY A 307 13.34 -17.87 1.12
C GLY A 307 13.94 -16.75 1.97
N PHE A 308 13.96 -16.95 3.29
CA PHE A 308 14.55 -15.99 4.21
C PHE A 308 16.06 -16.17 4.25
N LEU A 309 16.77 -15.07 4.44
CA LEU A 309 18.20 -15.13 4.67
C LEU A 309 18.52 -15.94 5.95
N PRO A 310 19.63 -16.71 5.95
CA PRO A 310 20.18 -17.26 7.17
C PRO A 310 20.46 -16.16 8.21
N PRO A 311 20.34 -16.39 9.53
CA PRO A 311 20.51 -15.34 10.55
C PRO A 311 21.84 -14.57 10.47
N GLN A 312 22.93 -15.26 10.14
CA GLN A 312 24.24 -14.64 9.98
C GLN A 312 24.29 -13.69 8.76
N ASP A 313 23.65 -14.09 7.66
CA ASP A 313 23.55 -13.28 6.45
C ASP A 313 22.58 -12.10 6.63
N GLU A 314 21.51 -12.27 7.40
CA GLU A 314 20.65 -11.15 7.81
C GLU A 314 21.46 -10.11 8.58
N GLN A 315 22.25 -10.52 9.58
CA GLN A 315 23.07 -9.58 10.36
C GLN A 315 24.11 -8.87 9.49
N ALA A 316 24.79 -9.62 8.61
CA ALA A 316 25.76 -9.07 7.67
C ALA A 316 25.11 -8.08 6.70
N LEU A 317 23.95 -8.42 6.12
CA LEU A 317 23.20 -7.56 5.22
C LEU A 317 22.81 -6.25 5.91
N ARG A 318 22.17 -6.33 7.08
CA ARG A 318 21.72 -5.15 7.84
C ARG A 318 22.87 -4.19 8.13
N GLN A 319 24.02 -4.72 8.53
CA GLN A 319 25.21 -3.92 8.75
C GLN A 319 25.71 -3.28 7.46
N VAL A 320 25.90 -4.05 6.38
CA VAL A 320 26.47 -3.53 5.14
C VAL A 320 25.55 -2.51 4.47
N VAL A 321 24.23 -2.71 4.51
CA VAL A 321 23.26 -1.74 3.98
C VAL A 321 23.46 -0.37 4.63
N THR A 322 23.54 -0.32 5.96
CA THR A 322 23.71 0.93 6.71
C THR A 322 25.09 1.55 6.49
N ASP A 323 26.16 0.73 6.50
CA ASP A 323 27.51 1.20 6.25
C ASP A 323 27.66 1.77 4.83
N VAL A 324 27.12 1.11 3.80
CA VAL A 324 27.15 1.58 2.41
C VAL A 324 26.40 2.90 2.27
N ALA A 325 25.22 3.02 2.89
CA ALA A 325 24.45 4.26 2.87
C ALA A 325 25.21 5.42 3.53
N LEU A 326 25.85 5.19 4.68
CA LEU A 326 26.70 6.18 5.36
C LEU A 326 27.93 6.58 4.53
N LEU A 327 28.52 5.66 3.76
CA LEU A 327 29.61 5.99 2.83
C LEU A 327 29.14 6.96 1.73
N GLN A 328 27.89 6.82 1.26
CA GLN A 328 27.36 7.70 0.23
C GLN A 328 27.16 9.14 0.72
N ALA A 329 26.97 9.35 2.03
CA ALA A 329 26.94 10.70 2.62
C ALA A 329 28.28 11.44 2.52
N ARG A 330 29.40 10.71 2.40
CA ARG A 330 30.74 11.30 2.27
C ARG A 330 31.06 11.63 0.81
N LYS A 331 30.86 10.64 -0.06
CA LYS A 331 31.12 10.76 -1.49
C LYS A 331 30.33 9.69 -2.22
N PHE A 332 29.58 10.10 -3.24
CA PHE A 332 28.89 9.15 -4.10
C PHE A 332 29.89 8.24 -4.81
N SER A 333 29.63 6.94 -4.68
CA SER A 333 30.37 5.92 -5.40
C SER A 333 30.14 6.08 -6.90
N PRO A 334 31.17 5.95 -7.74
CA PRO A 334 31.00 5.86 -9.19
C PRO A 334 30.23 4.59 -9.62
N LEU A 335 29.99 3.64 -8.71
CA LEU A 335 29.11 2.49 -8.94
C LEU A 335 27.62 2.84 -8.79
N TRP A 336 27.29 3.97 -8.16
CA TRP A 336 25.92 4.44 -8.05
C TRP A 336 25.58 5.29 -9.27
N GLU A 337 24.81 4.70 -10.18
CA GLU A 337 24.38 5.34 -11.41
C GLU A 337 23.70 6.69 -11.14
N THR A 338 24.08 7.71 -11.91
CA THR A 338 23.66 9.10 -11.72
C THR A 338 22.15 9.26 -11.83
N LYS A 339 21.51 8.56 -12.77
CA LYS A 339 20.05 8.62 -12.98
C LYS A 339 19.23 7.89 -11.90
N GLN A 340 19.88 7.16 -10.99
CA GLN A 340 19.22 6.47 -9.88
C GLN A 340 19.62 7.09 -8.53
N ARG A 341 20.15 8.32 -8.51
CA ARG A 341 20.49 9.04 -7.29
C ARG A 341 19.26 9.78 -6.77
N ASP A 342 18.37 9.00 -6.19
CA ASP A 342 17.13 9.45 -5.56
C ASP A 342 16.96 8.73 -4.20
N CYS A 343 15.86 9.01 -3.48
CA CYS A 343 15.60 8.42 -2.16
C CYS A 343 15.50 6.89 -2.18
N ALA A 344 14.73 6.33 -3.12
CA ALA A 344 14.66 4.89 -3.34
C ALA A 344 15.96 4.34 -3.93
N GLY A 345 16.68 5.15 -4.68
CA GLY A 345 17.99 4.90 -5.26
C GLY A 345 19.05 4.55 -4.24
N LEU A 346 19.08 5.28 -3.12
CA LEU A 346 19.98 4.98 -2.01
C LEU A 346 19.69 3.59 -1.42
N VAL A 347 18.40 3.28 -1.19
CA VAL A 347 17.96 1.97 -0.70
C VAL A 347 18.35 0.87 -1.68
N ARG A 348 18.02 1.06 -2.97
CA ARG A 348 18.37 0.12 -4.05
C ARG A 348 19.88 -0.14 -4.10
N PHE A 349 20.67 0.92 -4.07
CA PHE A 349 22.12 0.86 -4.14
C PHE A 349 22.72 0.15 -2.94
N ALA A 350 22.27 0.48 -1.71
CA ALA A 350 22.76 -0.12 -0.48
C ALA A 350 22.48 -1.63 -0.40
N TYR A 351 21.23 -2.04 -0.66
CA TYR A 351 20.83 -3.46 -0.65
C TYR A 351 21.52 -4.28 -1.74
N ARG A 352 21.62 -3.74 -2.97
CA ARG A 352 22.33 -4.42 -4.06
C ARG A 352 23.81 -4.60 -3.72
N THR A 353 24.46 -3.54 -3.23
CA THR A 353 25.87 -3.58 -2.82
C THR A 353 26.13 -4.55 -1.66
N ALA A 354 25.16 -4.71 -0.76
CA ALA A 354 25.29 -5.64 0.35
C ALA A 354 25.29 -7.11 -0.10
N LEU A 355 24.51 -7.45 -1.13
CA LEU A 355 24.36 -8.81 -1.66
C LEU A 355 25.45 -9.22 -2.65
N GLU A 356 26.04 -8.24 -3.34
CA GLU A 356 27.07 -8.47 -4.36
C GLU A 356 28.34 -9.09 -3.75
N PRO A 357 29.05 -9.94 -4.53
CA PRO A 357 30.34 -10.48 -4.12
C PRO A 357 31.32 -9.37 -3.73
N ARG A 358 32.08 -9.60 -2.66
CA ARG A 358 33.08 -8.64 -2.17
C ARG A 358 34.38 -8.82 -2.96
N ASP A 359 34.70 -7.86 -3.81
CA ASP A 359 35.98 -7.81 -4.53
C ASP A 359 36.77 -6.52 -4.20
N ALA A 360 38.10 -6.57 -4.33
CA ALA A 360 38.98 -5.47 -3.93
C ALA A 360 38.79 -4.20 -4.80
N ALA A 361 38.54 -4.37 -6.10
CA ALA A 361 38.34 -3.26 -7.03
C ALA A 361 37.04 -2.50 -6.74
N ARG A 362 35.97 -3.22 -6.40
CA ARG A 362 34.66 -2.70 -6.01
C ARG A 362 34.72 -2.04 -4.64
N THR A 363 35.40 -2.66 -3.68
CA THR A 363 35.64 -2.08 -2.34
C THR A 363 36.35 -0.73 -2.43
N ALA A 364 37.35 -0.63 -3.32
CA ALA A 364 38.04 0.63 -3.60
C ALA A 364 37.10 1.69 -4.22
N LYS A 365 36.27 1.30 -5.21
CA LYS A 365 35.28 2.20 -5.82
C LYS A 365 34.19 2.65 -4.84
N LEU A 366 33.78 1.81 -3.89
CA LEU A 366 32.83 2.16 -2.83
C LEU A 366 33.41 3.16 -1.81
N GLY A 367 34.73 3.36 -1.78
CA GLY A 367 35.38 4.27 -0.84
C GLY A 367 35.40 3.76 0.60
N VAL A 368 35.42 2.43 0.79
CA VAL A 368 35.43 1.82 2.12
C VAL A 368 36.74 2.15 2.84
N PRO A 369 36.72 2.80 4.03
CA PRO A 369 37.93 3.07 4.80
C PRO A 369 38.62 1.77 5.23
N ALA A 370 39.96 1.76 5.29
CA ALA A 370 40.73 0.56 5.63
C ALA A 370 40.38 -0.09 6.98
N LYS A 371 39.84 0.69 7.93
CA LYS A 371 39.41 0.22 9.26
C LYS A 371 37.95 -0.26 9.31
N LEU A 372 37.15 -0.02 8.26
CA LEU A 372 35.76 -0.43 8.20
C LEU A 372 35.66 -1.82 7.56
N ASN A 373 35.25 -2.81 8.35
CA ASN A 373 34.99 -4.15 7.85
C ASN A 373 33.53 -4.29 7.39
N LEU A 374 33.34 -4.67 6.13
CA LEU A 374 32.01 -4.97 5.57
C LEU A 374 31.84 -6.50 5.48
N PRO A 375 31.12 -7.14 6.42
CA PRO A 375 30.97 -8.59 6.41
C PRO A 375 30.37 -9.08 5.08
N PRO A 376 30.88 -10.16 4.47
CA PRO A 376 30.33 -10.68 3.22
C PRO A 376 28.97 -11.35 3.48
N VAL A 377 28.05 -11.22 2.53
CA VAL A 377 26.84 -12.05 2.45
C VAL A 377 27.16 -13.32 1.65
N SER A 378 26.75 -14.48 2.16
CA SER A 378 27.06 -15.80 1.62
C SER A 378 26.47 -16.03 0.23
N GLU A 379 26.97 -17.05 -0.47
CA GLU A 379 26.38 -17.48 -1.75
C GLU A 379 24.99 -18.09 -1.57
N GLN A 380 24.76 -18.78 -0.46
CA GLN A 380 23.46 -19.35 -0.09
C GLN A 380 22.39 -18.25 0.01
N ALA A 381 22.72 -17.11 0.62
CA ALA A 381 21.85 -15.95 0.69
C ALA A 381 21.48 -15.34 -0.68
N ARG A 382 22.31 -15.52 -1.71
CA ARG A 382 21.95 -15.13 -3.09
C ARG A 382 21.06 -16.15 -3.78
N GLN A 383 21.25 -17.43 -3.48
CA GLN A 383 20.46 -18.53 -4.07
C GLN A 383 18.99 -18.52 -3.60
N VAL A 384 18.69 -17.95 -2.42
CA VAL A 384 17.30 -17.79 -1.96
C VAL A 384 16.54 -16.65 -2.65
N LEU A 385 17.21 -15.84 -3.47
CA LEU A 385 16.59 -14.75 -4.24
C LEU A 385 16.15 -15.28 -5.62
N PRO A 386 14.84 -15.29 -5.94
CA PRO A 386 14.30 -16.04 -7.09
C PRO A 386 14.86 -15.65 -8.46
N ALA A 387 15.35 -14.43 -8.62
CA ALA A 387 15.81 -13.90 -9.91
C ALA A 387 17.15 -13.15 -9.80
N TYR A 388 17.99 -13.46 -8.80
CA TYR A 388 19.27 -12.76 -8.62
C TYR A 388 20.07 -12.70 -9.93
N PRO A 389 20.60 -11.53 -10.36
CA PRO A 389 20.76 -10.27 -9.62
C PRO A 389 19.58 -9.27 -9.70
N GLN A 390 18.41 -9.69 -10.21
CA GLN A 390 17.16 -8.93 -10.11
C GLN A 390 16.54 -9.17 -8.73
N ILE A 391 16.86 -8.28 -7.78
CA ILE A 391 16.48 -8.45 -6.37
C ILE A 391 15.16 -7.79 -5.99
N TRP A 392 14.57 -7.00 -6.90
CA TRP A 392 13.32 -6.28 -6.64
C TRP A 392 12.17 -6.94 -7.37
N GLN A 393 11.11 -7.27 -6.65
CA GLN A 393 9.82 -7.56 -7.26
C GLN A 393 9.19 -6.25 -7.75
N THR A 394 8.69 -6.26 -8.99
CA THR A 394 8.24 -5.08 -9.77
C THR A 394 6.83 -5.25 -10.33
N GLY A 395 6.12 -6.28 -9.87
CA GLY A 395 4.81 -6.64 -10.39
C GLY A 395 4.51 -8.12 -10.23
N ILE A 396 3.33 -8.50 -10.70
CA ILE A 396 2.89 -9.87 -10.91
C ILE A 396 2.52 -9.99 -12.39
N GLY A 397 3.00 -11.03 -13.08
CA GLY A 397 2.67 -11.34 -14.46
C GLY A 397 2.27 -12.80 -14.60
N ASN A 398 1.12 -13.07 -15.24
CA ASN A 398 0.54 -14.42 -15.36
C ASN A 398 0.42 -15.15 -14.00
N GLY A 399 0.09 -14.41 -12.93
CA GLY A 399 -0.02 -14.95 -11.58
C GLY A 399 1.31 -15.21 -10.85
N LEU A 400 2.46 -14.89 -11.44
CA LEU A 400 3.78 -15.08 -10.83
C LEU A 400 4.51 -13.74 -10.57
N PRO A 401 5.31 -13.62 -9.49
CA PRO A 401 6.11 -12.43 -9.24
C PRO A 401 7.08 -12.12 -10.38
N ARG A 402 7.08 -10.87 -10.87
CA ARG A 402 8.04 -10.35 -11.84
C ARG A 402 9.16 -9.61 -11.11
N TYR A 403 10.41 -9.94 -11.43
CA TYR A 403 11.58 -9.30 -10.83
C TYR A 403 12.33 -8.38 -11.81
N GLY A 404 12.97 -7.35 -11.27
CA GLY A 404 13.72 -6.36 -12.03
C GLY A 404 14.91 -5.79 -11.25
N HIS A 405 15.74 -5.00 -11.95
CA HIS A 405 16.88 -4.31 -11.33
C HIS A 405 16.49 -2.99 -10.67
N PHE A 406 15.33 -2.44 -11.01
CA PHE A 406 14.83 -1.16 -10.53
C PHE A 406 13.45 -1.33 -9.87
N ALA A 407 13.19 -0.54 -8.83
CA ALA A 407 11.91 -0.40 -8.16
C ALA A 407 11.88 0.97 -7.49
N ASP A 408 10.96 1.86 -7.87
CA ASP A 408 10.80 3.18 -7.24
C ASP A 408 10.35 3.07 -5.77
N ALA A 409 10.20 4.21 -5.09
CA ALA A 409 9.86 4.23 -3.68
C ALA A 409 8.58 3.44 -3.40
N GLU A 410 7.54 3.65 -4.20
CA GLU A 410 6.25 2.96 -4.16
C GLU A 410 6.39 1.46 -4.39
N THR A 411 7.10 1.04 -5.44
CA THR A 411 7.35 -0.38 -5.75
C THR A 411 8.13 -1.08 -4.64
N LEU A 412 9.09 -0.40 -3.99
CA LEU A 412 9.85 -0.96 -2.89
C LEU A 412 8.96 -1.28 -1.69
N ILE A 413 8.16 -0.33 -1.24
CA ILE A 413 7.28 -0.51 -0.07
C ILE A 413 6.05 -1.36 -0.38
N GLY A 414 5.63 -1.45 -1.65
CA GLY A 414 4.51 -2.29 -2.08
C GLY A 414 4.87 -3.78 -2.28
N TYR A 415 6.07 -4.11 -2.72
CA TYR A 415 6.44 -5.52 -2.98
C TYR A 415 7.64 -6.05 -2.19
N ASN A 416 8.53 -5.17 -1.74
CA ASN A 416 9.86 -5.58 -1.30
C ASN A 416 10.08 -5.38 0.20
N PHE A 417 9.31 -4.49 0.82
CA PHE A 417 9.37 -4.21 2.25
C PHE A 417 7.99 -4.37 2.88
N ARG A 418 7.97 -4.82 4.14
CA ARG A 418 6.76 -5.00 4.94
C ARG A 418 6.75 -4.06 6.13
N LEU A 419 5.56 -3.54 6.48
CA LEU A 419 5.37 -2.83 7.73
C LEU A 419 5.75 -3.74 8.90
N LYS A 420 6.63 -3.22 9.76
CA LYS A 420 7.13 -3.89 10.95
C LYS A 420 6.47 -3.33 12.21
N SER A 421 6.38 -2.00 12.33
CA SER A 421 5.72 -1.30 13.44
C SER A 421 5.52 0.17 13.08
N ARG A 422 4.57 0.85 13.73
CA ARG A 422 4.51 2.32 13.74
C ARG A 422 5.36 2.94 14.86
N ASP A 423 5.80 2.13 15.82
CA ASP A 423 6.73 2.55 16.86
C ASP A 423 8.18 2.51 16.34
N LEU A 424 8.83 3.67 16.36
CA LEU A 424 10.22 3.83 15.97
C LEU A 424 11.18 2.98 16.81
N ALA A 425 10.84 2.67 18.06
CA ALA A 425 11.67 1.85 18.94
C ALA A 425 11.88 0.42 18.38
N ALA A 426 11.01 -0.04 17.48
CA ALA A 426 11.17 -1.32 16.80
C ALA A 426 12.23 -1.29 15.68
N ALA A 427 12.74 -0.13 15.26
CA ALA A 427 13.65 -0.01 14.12
C ALA A 427 15.02 -0.65 14.37
N ARG A 428 15.54 -1.34 13.35
CA ARG A 428 16.87 -1.95 13.33
C ARG A 428 17.64 -1.50 12.09
N ASN A 429 18.96 -1.74 12.09
CA ASN A 429 19.81 -1.47 10.93
C ASN A 429 19.20 -2.00 9.64
N GLY A 430 19.09 -1.11 8.65
CA GLY A 430 18.56 -1.41 7.31
C GLY A 430 17.04 -1.33 7.20
N ASP A 431 16.30 -1.22 8.30
CA ASP A 431 14.86 -0.95 8.23
C ASP A 431 14.63 0.46 7.64
N LEU A 432 13.51 0.64 6.94
CA LEU A 432 13.11 1.91 6.34
C LEU A 432 12.17 2.67 7.25
N LEU A 433 12.40 3.97 7.42
CA LEU A 433 11.41 4.92 7.89
C LEU A 433 10.68 5.46 6.65
N VAL A 434 9.39 5.17 6.54
CA VAL A 434 8.60 5.47 5.34
C VAL A 434 7.68 6.65 5.60
N TYR A 435 7.75 7.66 4.74
CA TYR A 435 6.88 8.84 4.80
C TYR A 435 6.08 9.00 3.52
N GLN A 436 4.85 9.50 3.64
CA GLN A 436 4.04 9.98 2.52
C GLN A 436 4.13 11.51 2.44
N LYS A 437 4.57 12.04 1.31
CA LYS A 437 4.64 13.48 1.05
C LYS A 437 3.28 14.01 0.61
N PRO A 438 2.83 15.20 1.09
CA PRO A 438 1.64 15.83 0.55
C PRO A 438 1.84 16.25 -0.93
N LEU A 439 0.99 15.71 -1.81
CA LEU A 439 0.44 16.14 -3.11
C LEU A 439 1.23 17.03 -4.11
N ILE A 440 2.50 17.35 -3.91
CA ILE A 440 3.22 18.32 -4.76
C ILE A 440 4.17 17.65 -5.77
N ASN A 441 4.48 16.35 -5.63
CA ASN A 441 5.51 15.68 -6.45
C ASN A 441 5.07 14.32 -7.02
N ASP A 442 5.64 13.95 -8.18
CA ASP A 442 5.48 12.65 -8.87
C ASP A 442 6.00 11.43 -8.07
N GLU A 443 6.63 11.65 -6.91
CA GLU A 443 7.10 10.61 -5.98
C GLU A 443 6.45 10.81 -4.61
N PRO A 444 5.31 10.14 -4.34
CA PRO A 444 4.52 10.36 -3.13
C PRO A 444 5.18 9.83 -1.85
N TYR A 445 6.24 9.02 -1.96
CA TYR A 445 6.93 8.43 -0.82
C TYR A 445 8.36 8.91 -0.66
N HIS A 446 8.77 9.04 0.60
CA HIS A 446 10.14 9.28 0.98
C HIS A 446 10.65 8.17 1.90
N LEU A 447 11.84 7.68 1.59
CA LEU A 447 12.45 6.56 2.30
C LEU A 447 13.72 7.04 3.01
N MET A 448 13.82 6.75 4.30
CA MET A 448 15.06 6.90 5.07
C MET A 448 15.51 5.54 5.60
N LEU A 449 16.80 5.24 5.53
CA LEU A 449 17.39 4.06 6.17
C LEU A 449 17.67 4.35 7.64
N PHE A 450 17.19 3.49 8.53
CA PHE A 450 17.55 3.52 9.94
C PHE A 450 18.92 2.84 10.14
N ALA A 451 19.81 3.54 10.84
CA ALA A 451 21.11 3.04 11.24
C ALA A 451 21.31 3.27 12.74
N ALA A 452 21.21 2.21 13.54
CA ALA A 452 21.61 2.18 14.92
C ALA A 452 23.12 2.43 15.04
N GLY A 453 23.50 3.54 15.69
CA GLY A 453 24.88 3.84 16.02
C GLY A 453 25.22 3.44 17.45
N ARG A 454 26.52 3.37 17.75
CA ARG A 454 27.00 3.07 19.12
C ARG A 454 26.68 4.18 20.13
N ALA A 455 26.62 5.42 19.66
CA ALA A 455 26.32 6.59 20.49
C ALA A 455 24.89 7.11 20.25
N GLU A 456 24.46 7.20 18.99
CA GLU A 456 23.14 7.68 18.62
C GLU A 456 22.61 6.93 17.40
N ASN A 457 21.28 6.78 17.32
CA ASN A 457 20.60 6.26 16.14
C ASN A 457 20.52 7.35 15.07
N LEU A 458 20.63 6.95 13.80
CA LEU A 458 20.69 7.84 12.65
C LEU A 458 19.61 7.48 11.63
N ALA A 459 19.09 8.50 10.95
CA ALA A 459 18.36 8.37 9.69
C ALA A 459 19.29 8.79 8.53
N VAL A 460 19.41 7.94 7.52
CA VAL A 460 20.24 8.18 6.33
C VAL A 460 19.35 8.17 5.09
N TYR A 461 19.33 9.25 4.33
CA TYR A 461 18.42 9.39 3.19
C TYR A 461 19.00 10.29 2.09
N HIS A 462 18.55 10.11 0.86
CA HIS A 462 18.84 11.06 -0.22
C HIS A 462 17.77 12.15 -0.23
N ASN A 463 18.16 13.43 -0.33
CA ASN A 463 17.24 14.59 -0.25
C ASN A 463 16.22 14.69 -1.40
N GLY A 464 16.35 13.87 -2.44
CA GLY A 464 15.44 13.82 -3.59
C GLY A 464 15.68 14.88 -4.66
N ALA A 465 16.68 15.75 -4.48
CA ALA A 465 17.07 16.72 -5.50
C ALA A 465 17.86 16.02 -6.63
N LEU A 466 17.70 16.48 -7.86
CA LEU A 466 18.40 15.94 -9.02
C LEU A 466 19.73 16.69 -9.26
N GLY A 467 20.66 16.03 -9.95
CA GLY A 467 21.89 16.67 -10.42
C GLY A 467 22.83 17.09 -9.28
N ALA A 468 23.33 18.33 -9.34
CA ALA A 468 24.34 18.84 -8.42
C ALA A 468 23.84 19.06 -6.97
N ASP A 469 22.52 19.24 -6.82
CA ASP A 469 21.88 19.49 -5.52
C ASP A 469 21.51 18.19 -4.78
N GLY A 470 21.62 17.04 -5.46
CA GLY A 470 21.37 15.70 -4.91
C GLY A 470 22.42 15.32 -3.87
N GLN A 471 21.97 15.05 -2.64
CA GLN A 471 22.85 14.76 -1.51
C GLN A 471 22.26 13.67 -0.61
N VAL A 472 23.12 12.81 -0.07
CA VAL A 472 22.74 11.92 1.04
C VAL A 472 22.96 12.65 2.36
N ARG A 473 21.89 12.79 3.13
CA ARG A 473 21.84 13.40 4.46
C ARG A 473 21.92 12.32 5.53
N VAL A 474 22.56 12.67 6.64
CA VAL A 474 22.61 11.87 7.86
C VAL A 474 22.12 12.77 8.98
N VAL A 475 21.02 12.36 9.62
CA VAL A 475 20.37 13.13 10.70
C VAL A 475 20.26 12.23 11.92
N ARG A 476 20.46 12.79 13.11
CA ARG A 476 20.31 12.03 14.35
C ARG A 476 18.82 11.85 14.63
N ILE A 477 18.41 10.66 15.06
CA ILE A 477 16.99 10.38 15.32
C ILE A 477 16.42 11.33 16.38
N ALA A 478 17.22 11.73 17.37
CA ALA A 478 16.84 12.74 18.35
C ALA A 478 16.51 14.10 17.69
N GLU A 479 17.35 14.57 16.76
CA GLU A 479 17.09 15.81 16.01
C GLU A 479 15.88 15.67 15.09
N LEU A 480 15.71 14.51 14.45
CA LEU A 480 14.57 14.25 13.57
C LEU A 480 13.23 14.27 14.34
N LEU A 481 13.21 13.80 15.59
CA LEU A 481 12.05 13.86 16.49
C LEU A 481 11.70 15.28 16.94
N GLU A 482 12.64 16.21 16.82
CA GLU A 482 12.52 17.64 17.12
C GLU A 482 12.45 18.50 15.83
N SER A 483 12.23 17.87 14.68
CA SER A 483 12.15 18.55 13.39
C SER A 483 11.09 19.67 13.41
N PRO A 484 11.40 20.88 12.91
CA PRO A 484 10.42 21.96 12.80
C PRO A 484 9.34 21.67 11.74
N ASP A 485 9.64 20.81 10.77
CA ASP A 485 8.67 20.31 9.81
C ASP A 485 8.04 19.01 10.35
N PRO A 486 6.72 19.02 10.68
CA PRO A 486 6.05 17.90 11.30
C PRO A 486 5.91 16.68 10.37
N VAL A 487 6.04 16.86 9.05
CA VAL A 487 5.99 15.75 8.08
C VAL A 487 7.05 14.71 8.41
N TRP A 488 8.24 15.14 8.84
CA TRP A 488 9.41 14.27 9.03
C TRP A 488 9.55 13.69 10.42
N ILE A 489 8.60 13.91 11.33
CA ILE A 489 8.69 13.43 12.71
C ILE A 489 8.25 11.94 12.75
N PRO A 490 9.13 10.97 13.08
CA PRO A 490 8.80 9.53 13.09
C PRO A 490 8.05 9.12 14.36
N ARG A 491 6.80 9.59 14.50
CA ARG A 491 5.91 9.26 15.62
C ARG A 491 4.66 8.53 15.14
N PRO A 492 4.11 7.56 15.91
CA PRO A 492 2.89 6.84 15.53
C PRO A 492 1.70 7.75 15.20
N GLU A 493 1.62 8.90 15.84
CA GLU A 493 0.53 9.87 15.68
C GLU A 493 0.69 10.74 14.43
N ASN A 494 1.88 10.78 13.81
CA ASN A 494 2.11 11.56 12.60
C ASN A 494 1.44 10.84 11.40
N PRO A 495 0.44 11.46 10.75
CA PRO A 495 -0.24 10.83 9.60
C PRO A 495 0.68 10.67 8.38
N TYR A 496 1.75 11.48 8.28
CA TYR A 496 2.72 11.38 7.18
C TYR A 496 3.75 10.26 7.41
N PHE A 497 3.92 9.77 8.63
CA PHE A 497 4.82 8.65 8.94
C PHE A 497 4.05 7.33 8.87
N LEU A 498 4.32 6.56 7.81
CA LEU A 498 3.65 5.27 7.57
C LEU A 498 4.20 4.17 8.49
N GLY A 499 5.42 4.33 8.98
CA GLY A 499 6.02 3.44 9.98
C GLY A 499 7.43 2.97 9.61
N VAL A 500 7.88 1.98 10.37
CA VAL A 500 9.13 1.24 10.18
C VAL A 500 8.84 0.02 9.30
N TYR A 501 9.58 -0.13 8.22
CA TYR A 501 9.43 -1.23 7.26
C TYR A 501 10.70 -2.07 7.18
N GLU A 502 10.56 -3.38 7.12
CA GLU A 502 11.70 -4.31 6.98
C GLU A 502 11.66 -5.07 5.66
N TRP A 503 12.82 -5.47 5.14
CA TRP A 503 12.91 -6.14 3.84
C TRP A 503 12.32 -7.55 3.88
N ASN A 504 11.57 -7.93 2.84
CA ASN A 504 10.77 -9.16 2.81
C ASN A 504 11.59 -10.46 2.90
N ARG A 505 12.89 -10.40 2.60
CA ARG A 505 13.81 -11.56 2.70
C ARG A 505 14.41 -11.77 4.09
N LEU A 506 14.06 -10.92 5.05
CA LEU A 506 14.42 -11.08 6.46
C LEU A 506 13.29 -11.83 7.18
N ARG A 507 13.60 -12.57 8.25
CA ARG A 507 12.55 -13.26 9.01
C ARG A 507 11.69 -12.25 9.78
N PRO A 508 10.35 -12.35 9.75
CA PRO A 508 9.49 -11.52 10.57
C PRO A 508 9.81 -11.75 12.04
N GLN A 509 10.01 -10.69 12.80
CA GLN A 509 10.09 -10.79 14.25
C GLN A 509 8.69 -10.54 14.79
N ASN A 510 7.98 -11.64 15.09
CA ASN A 510 6.67 -11.72 15.75
C ASN A 510 5.69 -10.55 15.48
N ALA A 511 4.72 -10.83 14.59
CA ALA A 511 3.50 -10.03 14.46
C ALA A 511 2.68 -10.04 15.75
#